data_AF-A0A2A6C2L6-F1
#
_entry.id   AF-A0A2A6C2L6-F1
#
_cell.length_a   1.000
_cell.length_b   1.000
_cell.length_c   1.000
_cell.angle_alpha   90.00
_cell.angle_beta   90.00
_cell.angle_gamma   90.00
#
_symmetry.space_group_name_H-M   'P 1'
#
loop_
_entity.id
_entity.type
_entity.pdbx_description
1 polymer ?
#
loop_
_entity_poly.entity_id
_entity_poly.type
_entity_poly.pdbx_seq_one_letter_code
_entity_poly.pdbx_strand_id
1 'polypeptide(L)'
;MDRFVASRHWNWYDKGGIMTTVFFAVLEIIHLSLSFLYSYLLINDYVTDLIYMIECGVFILIGFTFYYFVYRTDKQEMESIVKRGPTINSYSITRSYQLKENINLMNMFSHMILPIGISVCPQFVSFGLISFVPSGKYDYIRYFSIAFFDLWIVV
;
A
#
# COMPACT_ATOMS: atom_id res chain seq x y z
N MET A 1 -3.32 6.76 -1.88
CA MET A 1 -4.29 7.52 -2.69
C MET A 1 -4.83 8.72 -1.93
N ASP A 2 -5.37 8.52 -0.71
CA ASP A 2 -5.82 9.60 0.19
C ASP A 2 -4.84 10.79 0.28
N ARG A 3 -3.59 10.53 0.67
CA ARG A 3 -2.57 11.59 0.82
C ARG A 3 -2.31 12.41 -0.44
N PHE A 4 -2.42 11.80 -1.62
CA PHE A 4 -2.32 12.53 -2.88
C PHE A 4 -3.51 13.49 -3.07
N VAL A 5 -4.72 13.05 -2.73
CA VAL A 5 -5.93 13.89 -2.77
C VAL A 5 -5.83 15.00 -1.74
N ALA A 6 -5.36 14.71 -0.52
CA ALA A 6 -5.12 15.70 0.51
C ALA A 6 -4.10 16.77 0.06
N SER A 7 -2.98 16.37 -0.56
CA SER A 7 -1.99 17.32 -1.09
C SER A 7 -2.53 18.18 -2.25
N ARG A 8 -3.35 17.61 -3.15
CA ARG A 8 -3.86 18.34 -4.34
C ARG A 8 -5.12 19.17 -4.06
N HIS A 9 -6.03 18.65 -3.25
CA HIS A 9 -7.33 19.23 -2.93
C HIS A 9 -7.39 19.68 -1.47
N TRP A 10 -6.29 20.23 -0.97
CA TRP A 10 -6.10 20.62 0.43
C TRP A 10 -7.22 21.51 0.97
N ASN A 11 -7.69 22.49 0.17
CA ASN A 11 -8.79 23.38 0.55
C ASN A 11 -10.11 22.67 0.86
N TRP A 12 -10.38 21.56 0.17
CA TRP A 12 -11.57 20.75 0.42
C TRP A 12 -11.35 19.85 1.63
N TYR A 13 -10.18 19.24 1.72
CA TYR A 13 -9.80 18.35 2.82
C TYR A 13 -9.81 19.08 4.17
N ASP A 14 -9.24 20.29 4.23
CA ASP A 14 -9.12 21.13 5.43
C ASP A 14 -10.47 21.55 6.01
N LYS A 15 -11.48 21.71 5.15
CA LYS A 15 -12.84 22.04 5.60
C LYS A 15 -13.52 20.90 6.37
N GLY A 16 -12.97 19.68 6.31
CA GLY A 16 -13.44 18.54 7.12
C GLY A 16 -14.94 18.24 6.98
N GLY A 17 -15.54 18.54 5.84
CA GLY A 17 -16.99 18.44 5.65
C GLY A 17 -17.50 17.02 5.41
N ILE A 18 -18.82 16.86 5.38
CA ILE A 18 -19.51 15.59 5.05
C ILE A 18 -18.96 14.93 3.78
N MET A 19 -18.58 15.73 2.78
CA MET A 19 -18.03 15.22 1.53
C MET A 19 -16.71 14.47 1.71
N THR A 20 -15.84 14.89 2.65
CA THR A 20 -14.60 14.19 2.98
C THR A 20 -14.90 12.82 3.57
N THR A 21 -15.86 12.74 4.50
CA THR A 21 -16.31 11.47 5.07
C THR A 21 -16.92 10.55 4.02
N VAL A 22 -17.78 11.08 3.14
CA VAL A 22 -18.39 10.31 2.04
C VAL A 22 -17.32 9.77 1.10
N PHE A 23 -16.31 10.58 0.76
CA PHE A 23 -15.19 10.14 -0.07
C PHE A 23 -14.47 8.93 0.54
N PHE A 24 -14.14 8.97 1.83
CA PHE A 24 -13.51 7.84 2.52
C PHE A 24 -14.42 6.62 2.62
N ALA A 25 -15.70 6.81 2.91
CA ALA A 25 -16.66 5.71 2.96
C ALA A 25 -16.78 5.01 1.60
N VAL A 26 -16.84 5.77 0.50
CA VAL A 26 -16.87 5.21 -0.86
C VAL A 26 -15.57 4.46 -1.16
N LEU A 27 -14.41 5.03 -0.82
CA LEU A 27 -13.12 4.37 -1.02
C LEU A 27 -13.04 3.04 -0.26
N GLU A 28 -13.51 3.00 0.98
CA GLU A 28 -13.57 1.80 1.81
C GLU A 28 -14.53 0.75 1.24
N ILE A 29 -15.73 1.17 0.82
CA ILE A 29 -16.71 0.26 0.19
C ILE A 29 -16.13 -0.37 -1.07
N ILE A 30 -15.45 0.41 -1.93
CA ILE A 30 -14.82 -0.11 -3.14
C ILE A 30 -13.74 -1.13 -2.76
N HIS A 31 -12.89 -0.80 -1.79
CA HIS A 31 -11.82 -1.71 -1.34
C HIS A 31 -12.37 -3.02 -0.79
N LEU A 32 -13.36 -2.96 0.12
CA LEU A 32 -14.01 -4.13 0.70
C LEU A 32 -14.75 -4.97 -0.35
N SER A 33 -15.42 -4.32 -1.30
CA SER A 33 -16.15 -5.02 -2.37
C SER A 33 -15.19 -5.78 -3.29
N LEU A 34 -14.05 -5.19 -3.63
CA LEU A 34 -13.01 -5.85 -4.42
C LEU A 34 -12.41 -7.03 -3.66
N SER A 35 -12.07 -6.85 -2.39
CA SER A 35 -11.54 -7.93 -1.53
C SER A 35 -12.54 -9.09 -1.43
N PHE A 36 -13.82 -8.80 -1.21
CA PHE A 36 -14.88 -9.81 -1.17
C PHE A 36 -15.02 -10.55 -2.51
N LEU A 37 -15.03 -9.82 -3.63
CA LEU A 37 -15.10 -10.42 -4.97
C LEU A 37 -13.91 -11.37 -5.21
N TYR A 38 -12.69 -10.95 -4.87
CA TYR A 38 -11.51 -11.79 -5.00
C TYR A 38 -11.58 -13.05 -4.14
N SER A 39 -12.02 -12.94 -2.88
CA SER A 39 -12.23 -14.11 -2.03
C SER A 39 -13.29 -15.05 -2.60
N TYR A 40 -14.39 -14.52 -3.14
CA TYR A 40 -15.42 -15.32 -3.80
C TYR A 40 -14.88 -16.05 -5.03
N LEU A 41 -14.10 -15.37 -5.88
CA LEU A 41 -13.48 -15.97 -7.06
C LEU A 41 -12.49 -17.07 -6.70
N LEU A 42 -11.71 -16.88 -5.64
CA LEU A 42 -10.75 -17.86 -5.14
C LEU A 42 -11.45 -19.12 -4.58
N ILE A 43 -12.49 -18.95 -3.75
CA ILE A 43 -13.23 -20.07 -3.12
C ILE A 43 -13.95 -20.94 -4.15
N ASN A 44 -14.41 -20.34 -5.25
CA ASN A 44 -15.11 -21.08 -6.31
C ASN A 44 -14.16 -21.55 -7.43
N ASP A 45 -12.84 -21.53 -7.19
CA ASP A 45 -11.80 -21.95 -8.14
C ASP A 45 -11.87 -21.24 -9.51
N TYR A 46 -12.47 -20.05 -9.60
CA TYR A 46 -12.49 -19.26 -10.84
C TYR A 46 -11.13 -18.62 -11.15
N VAL A 47 -10.32 -18.39 -10.12
CA VAL A 47 -8.96 -17.86 -10.22
C VAL A 47 -8.03 -18.79 -9.45
N THR A 48 -6.96 -19.25 -10.10
CA THR A 48 -5.94 -20.06 -9.43
C THR A 48 -5.12 -19.21 -8.46
N ASP A 49 -4.67 -19.78 -7.35
CA ASP A 49 -3.83 -19.10 -6.36
C ASP A 49 -2.59 -18.41 -6.96
N LEU A 50 -1.98 -19.03 -7.99
CA LEU A 50 -0.81 -18.47 -8.66
C LEU A 50 -1.12 -17.15 -9.38
N ILE A 51 -2.26 -17.09 -10.10
CA ILE A 51 -2.71 -15.86 -10.79
C ILE A 51 -2.98 -14.78 -9.74
N TYR A 52 -3.70 -15.12 -8.66
CA TYR A 52 -3.99 -14.20 -7.57
C TYR A 52 -2.71 -13.61 -6.96
N MET A 53 -1.70 -14.46 -6.67
CA MET A 53 -0.41 -14.00 -6.16
C MET A 53 0.29 -13.03 -7.13
N ILE A 54 0.30 -13.34 -8.42
CA ILE A 54 0.92 -12.47 -9.44
C ILE A 54 0.22 -11.11 -9.44
N GLU A 55 -1.12 -11.09 -9.44
CA GLU A 55 -1.90 -9.85 -9.38
C GLU A 55 -1.58 -9.04 -8.12
N CYS A 56 -1.54 -9.67 -6.93
CA CYS A 56 -1.13 -9.01 -5.69
C CYS A 56 0.27 -8.39 -5.82
N GLY A 57 1.22 -9.13 -6.40
CA GLY A 57 2.58 -8.63 -6.65
C GLY A 57 2.58 -7.39 -7.55
N VAL A 58 1.80 -7.40 -8.64
CA VAL A 58 1.67 -6.24 -9.53
C VAL A 58 1.05 -5.04 -8.80
N PHE A 59 -0.02 -5.23 -8.03
CA PHE A 59 -0.64 -4.16 -7.26
C PHE A 59 0.30 -3.57 -6.21
N ILE A 60 1.10 -4.40 -5.54
CA ILE A 60 2.12 -3.94 -4.59
C ILE A 60 3.15 -3.06 -5.30
N LEU A 61 3.68 -3.48 -6.45
CA LEU A 61 4.66 -2.71 -7.23
C LEU A 61 4.09 -1.35 -7.70
N ILE A 62 2.85 -1.36 -8.20
CA ILE A 62 2.14 -0.13 -8.57
C ILE A 62 1.96 0.77 -7.35
N GLY A 63 1.51 0.22 -6.22
CA GLY A 63 1.33 0.92 -4.96
C GLY A 63 2.62 1.59 -4.46
N PHE A 64 3.74 0.87 -4.47
CA PHE A 64 5.06 1.40 -4.13
C PHE A 64 5.50 2.53 -5.07
N THR A 65 5.24 2.39 -6.37
CA THR A 65 5.56 3.40 -7.38
C THR A 65 4.79 4.70 -7.11
N PHE A 66 3.48 4.60 -6.91
CA PHE A 66 2.65 5.76 -6.55
C PHE A 66 3.06 6.36 -5.21
N TYR A 67 3.31 5.54 -4.19
CA TYR A 67 3.77 5.99 -2.89
C TYR A 67 5.06 6.80 -3.00
N TYR A 68 6.06 6.29 -3.71
CA TYR A 68 7.32 6.99 -3.94
C TYR A 68 7.14 8.32 -4.68
N PHE A 69 6.29 8.33 -5.71
CA PHE A 69 6.01 9.54 -6.48
C PHE A 69 5.35 10.63 -5.63
N VAL A 70 4.35 10.26 -4.80
CA VAL A 70 3.69 11.18 -3.87
C VAL A 70 4.70 11.73 -2.86
N TYR A 71 5.50 10.85 -2.25
CA TYR A 71 6.52 11.25 -1.28
C TYR A 71 7.52 12.25 -1.87
N ARG A 72 8.01 11.96 -3.08
CA ARG A 72 8.93 12.85 -3.81
C ARG A 72 8.29 14.20 -4.11
N THR A 73 7.04 14.20 -4.57
CA THR A 73 6.30 15.42 -4.93
C THR A 73 6.09 16.30 -3.70
N ASP A 74 5.60 15.72 -2.59
CA ASP A 74 5.37 16.45 -1.34
C ASP A 74 6.68 17.04 -0.77
N LYS A 75 7.79 16.27 -0.83
CA LYS A 75 9.11 16.76 -0.41
C LYS A 75 9.63 17.88 -1.28
N GLN A 76 9.52 17.77 -2.61
CA GLN A 76 9.92 18.82 -3.54
C GLN A 76 9.10 20.10 -3.34
N GLU A 77 7.80 19.95 -3.11
CA GLU A 77 6.91 21.08 -2.84
C GLU A 77 7.31 21.79 -1.54
N MET A 78 7.57 21.04 -0.47
CA MET A 78 8.08 21.58 0.80
C MET A 78 9.41 22.34 0.61
N GLU A 79 10.37 21.75 -0.09
CA GLU A 79 11.65 22.40 -0.39
C GLU A 79 11.46 23.69 -1.22
N SER A 80 10.51 23.69 -2.16
CA SER A 80 10.19 24.87 -2.96
C SER A 80 9.60 26.01 -2.14
N ILE A 81 8.76 25.69 -1.15
CA ILE A 81 8.15 26.65 -0.23
C ILE A 81 9.24 27.26 0.67
N VAL A 82 10.14 26.43 1.21
CA VAL A 82 11.25 26.88 2.06
C VAL A 82 12.20 27.80 1.29
N LYS A 83 12.51 27.48 0.02
CA LYS A 83 13.41 28.29 -0.81
C LYS A 83 12.83 29.64 -1.23
N ARG A 84 11.52 29.72 -1.48
CA ARG A 84 10.85 30.96 -1.93
C ARG A 84 10.64 31.98 -0.80
N GLY A 85 10.66 31.53 0.45
CA GLY A 85 10.37 32.38 1.61
C GLY A 85 8.90 32.80 1.71
N PRO A 86 8.52 33.48 2.80
CA PRO A 86 7.14 33.89 3.03
C PRO A 86 6.74 35.02 2.08
N THR A 87 6.04 34.67 0.98
CA THR A 87 5.36 35.66 0.14
C THR A 87 4.01 36.04 0.77
N ILE A 88 3.82 37.32 1.07
CA ILE A 88 2.68 37.89 1.83
C ILE A 88 1.29 37.46 1.31
N ASN A 89 1.15 37.13 0.01
CA ASN A 89 -0.13 36.78 -0.61
C ASN A 89 -0.29 35.33 -1.10
N SER A 90 0.71 34.46 -0.98
CA SER A 90 0.60 33.06 -1.44
C SER A 90 0.88 32.01 -0.37
N TYR A 91 1.31 32.44 0.82
CA TYR A 91 1.65 31.53 1.91
C TYR A 91 0.43 31.24 2.79
N SER A 92 -0.25 30.13 2.52
CA SER A 92 -1.15 29.53 3.51
C SER A 92 -0.31 28.75 4.52
N ILE A 93 -0.19 29.29 5.74
CA ILE A 93 0.45 28.61 6.87
C ILE A 93 -0.08 27.18 7.00
N THR A 94 -1.39 27.00 6.83
CA THR A 94 -2.08 25.70 6.87
C THR A 94 -1.51 24.68 5.88
N ARG A 95 -1.25 25.07 4.62
CA ARG A 95 -0.69 24.15 3.61
C ARG A 95 0.69 23.65 4.00
N SER A 96 1.53 24.50 4.57
CA SER A 96 2.86 24.10 5.03
C SER A 96 2.81 23.09 6.18
N TYR A 97 1.85 23.24 7.11
CA TYR A 97 1.61 22.27 8.18
C TYR A 97 1.12 20.92 7.64
N GLN A 98 0.17 20.94 6.70
CA GLN A 98 -0.36 19.72 6.07
C GLN A 98 0.70 18.94 5.30
N LEU A 99 1.54 19.61 4.50
CA LEU A 99 2.65 18.95 3.80
C LEU A 99 3.65 18.35 4.79
N LYS A 100 3.96 19.05 5.88
CA LYS A 100 4.88 18.55 6.92
C LYS A 100 4.30 17.33 7.63
N GLU A 101 3.01 17.36 7.93
CA GLU A 101 2.28 16.23 8.50
C GLU A 101 2.28 15.03 7.55
N ASN A 102 1.94 15.23 6.27
CA ASN A 102 1.97 14.16 5.26
C ASN A 102 3.36 13.54 5.13
N ILE A 103 4.43 14.33 5.06
CA ILE A 103 5.81 13.82 5.01
C ILE A 103 6.15 13.01 6.27
N ASN A 104 5.76 13.49 7.45
CA ASN A 104 5.99 12.76 8.70
C ASN A 104 5.23 11.43 8.74
N LEU A 105 3.97 11.41 8.30
CA LEU A 105 3.17 10.19 8.20
C LEU A 105 3.76 9.20 7.19
N MET A 106 4.21 9.67 6.03
CA MET A 106 4.89 8.82 5.06
C MET A 106 6.22 8.29 5.63
N ASN A 107 7.00 9.11 6.34
CA ASN A 107 8.19 8.60 7.01
C ASN A 107 7.82 7.51 8.03
N MET A 108 6.77 7.69 8.83
CA MET A 108 6.28 6.68 9.76
C MET A 108 5.86 5.38 9.04
N PHE A 109 5.08 5.48 7.95
CA PHE A 109 4.67 4.33 7.16
C PHE A 109 5.86 3.60 6.53
N SER A 110 6.87 4.32 6.05
CA SER A 110 8.10 3.71 5.54
C SER A 110 8.82 2.86 6.59
N HIS A 111 8.80 3.28 7.86
CA HIS A 111 9.34 2.48 8.96
C HIS A 111 8.48 1.26 9.30
N MET A 112 7.17 1.32 9.09
CA MET A 112 6.24 0.19 9.27
C MET A 112 6.27 -0.81 8.10
N ILE A 113 6.56 -0.35 6.88
CA ILE A 113 6.62 -1.21 5.70
C ILE A 113 7.72 -2.27 5.84
N LEU A 114 8.86 -1.93 6.43
CA LEU A 114 9.97 -2.88 6.62
C LEU A 114 9.58 -4.10 7.49
N PRO A 115 9.07 -3.95 8.72
CA PRO A 115 8.67 -5.09 9.54
C PRO A 115 7.49 -5.85 8.93
N ILE A 116 6.53 -5.17 8.30
CA ILE A 116 5.44 -5.84 7.57
C ILE A 116 6.01 -6.67 6.42
N GLY A 117 6.93 -6.11 5.64
CA GLY A 117 7.58 -6.81 4.53
C GLY A 117 8.36 -8.04 5.01
N ILE A 118 9.11 -7.91 6.11
CA ILE A 118 9.83 -9.04 6.73
C ILE A 118 8.84 -10.10 7.23
N SER A 119 7.71 -9.67 7.80
CA SER A 119 6.67 -10.57 8.29
C SER A 119 5.93 -11.28 7.17
N VAL A 120 5.73 -10.66 6.02
CA VAL A 120 4.93 -11.21 4.93
C VAL A 120 5.77 -12.01 3.92
N CYS A 121 7.04 -11.64 3.72
CA CYS A 121 7.93 -12.27 2.73
C CYS A 121 8.07 -13.80 2.87
N PRO A 122 8.23 -14.38 4.08
CA PRO A 122 8.35 -15.83 4.25
C PRO A 122 7.16 -16.61 3.67
N GLN A 123 5.94 -16.09 3.83
CA GLN A 123 4.72 -16.70 3.30
C GLN A 123 4.74 -16.75 1.77
N PHE A 124 5.07 -15.62 1.13
CA PHE A 124 5.14 -15.52 -0.34
C PHE A 124 6.25 -16.39 -0.93
N VAL A 125 7.43 -16.40 -0.31
CA VAL A 125 8.56 -17.23 -0.75
C VAL A 125 8.20 -18.70 -0.67
N SER A 126 7.61 -19.14 0.44
CA SER A 126 7.23 -20.55 0.64
C SER A 126 6.16 -20.99 -0.33
N PHE A 127 5.12 -20.18 -0.53
CA PHE A 127 4.08 -20.45 -1.51
C PHE A 127 4.64 -20.51 -2.94
N GLY A 128 5.55 -19.59 -3.29
CA GLY A 128 6.25 -19.60 -4.57
C GLY A 128 7.03 -20.90 -4.78
N LEU A 129 7.79 -21.35 -3.78
CA LEU A 129 8.52 -22.63 -3.84
C LEU A 129 7.57 -23.82 -4.03
N ILE A 130 6.44 -23.86 -3.33
CA ILE A 130 5.42 -24.92 -3.49
C ILE A 130 4.86 -24.94 -4.92
N SER A 131 4.63 -23.76 -5.51
CA SER A 131 4.01 -23.62 -6.83
C SER A 131 4.96 -23.92 -7.98
N PHE A 132 6.25 -23.57 -7.86
CA PHE A 132 7.22 -23.69 -8.95
C PHE A 132 8.09 -24.95 -8.90
N VAL A 133 8.21 -25.62 -7.75
CA VAL A 133 9.02 -26.83 -7.62
C VAL A 133 8.24 -28.05 -8.14
N PRO A 134 8.69 -28.71 -9.23
CA PRO A 134 7.98 -29.86 -9.79
C PRO A 134 8.07 -31.08 -8.86
N SER A 135 6.99 -31.86 -8.82
CA SER A 135 6.94 -33.13 -8.08
C SER A 135 8.00 -34.13 -8.56
N GLY A 136 8.64 -34.83 -7.62
CA GLY A 136 9.39 -36.06 -7.85
C GLY A 136 10.92 -35.94 -7.79
N LYS A 137 11.50 -34.73 -7.95
CA LYS A 137 12.97 -34.54 -7.84
C LYS A 137 13.39 -33.75 -6.59
N TYR A 138 12.54 -32.88 -6.08
CA TYR A 138 12.85 -31.94 -5.01
C TYR A 138 11.78 -31.96 -3.92
N ASP A 139 11.21 -33.14 -3.64
CA ASP A 139 10.09 -33.29 -2.71
C ASP A 139 10.46 -32.83 -1.29
N TYR A 140 11.71 -32.99 -0.87
CA TYR A 140 12.20 -32.46 0.41
C TYR A 140 12.04 -30.94 0.52
N ILE A 141 12.39 -30.19 -0.53
CA ILE A 141 12.26 -28.72 -0.54
C ILE A 141 10.78 -28.35 -0.48
N ARG A 142 9.94 -29.05 -1.26
CA ARG A 142 8.51 -28.80 -1.29
C ARG A 142 7.84 -29.07 0.07
N TYR A 143 8.10 -30.20 0.71
CA TYR A 143 7.54 -30.51 2.03
C TYR A 143 8.05 -29.56 3.10
N PHE A 144 9.32 -29.15 3.04
CA PHE A 144 9.86 -28.13 3.93
C PHE A 144 9.14 -26.79 3.74
N SER A 145 8.92 -26.36 2.50
CA SER A 145 8.17 -25.13 2.21
C SER A 145 6.71 -25.20 2.68
N ILE A 146 6.05 -26.34 2.55
CA ILE A 146 4.69 -26.55 3.09
C ILE A 146 4.70 -26.40 4.62
N ALA A 147 5.58 -27.13 5.30
CA ALA A 147 5.67 -27.08 6.76
C ALA A 147 6.02 -25.66 7.27
N PHE A 148 6.91 -24.95 6.57
CA PHE A 148 7.27 -23.58 6.93
C PHE A 148 6.15 -22.58 6.64
N PHE A 149 5.40 -22.76 5.55
CA PHE A 149 4.20 -21.96 5.26
C PHE A 149 3.11 -22.17 6.32
N ASP A 150 2.84 -23.42 6.70
CA ASP A 150 1.86 -23.74 7.75
C ASP A 150 2.28 -23.17 9.11
N LEU A 151 3.57 -23.31 9.48
CA LEU A 151 4.12 -22.71 10.69
C LEU A 151 3.91 -21.20 10.69
N TRP A 152 4.13 -20.54 9.54
CA TRP A 152 4.03 -19.09 9.43
C TRP A 152 2.59 -18.57 9.49
N ILE A 153 1.61 -19.35 8.98
CA ILE A 153 0.18 -18.99 9.09
C ILE A 153 -0.31 -19.06 10.55
N VAL A 154 0.29 -19.94 11.36
CA VAL A 154 -0.09 -20.12 12.77
C VAL A 154 0.49 -19.02 13.67
N VAL A 155 1.60 -18.39 13.27
CA VAL A 155 2.31 -17.35 14.02
C VAL A 155 1.73 -15.96 13.76
#